data_AF-A0A4P6JLL1-F1
#
_entry.id   AF-A0A4P6JLL1-F1
#
_cell.length_a   1.000
_cell.length_b   1.000
_cell.length_c   1.000
_cell.angle_alpha   90.00
_cell.angle_beta   90.00
_cell.angle_gamma   90.00
#
_symmetry.space_group_name_H-M   'P 1'
#
loop_
_entity.id
_entity.type
_entity.pdbx_description
1 polymer ?
#
loop_
_entity_poly.entity_id
_entity_poly.type
_entity_poly.pdbx_seq_one_letter_code
_entity_poly.pdbx_strand_id
1 'polypeptide(L)'
;MRNLLEALKQADQAEQIAALEYSLAENRRQAELRSQQLEEGVNAVVTTIQRVSNKEASARVDLPTSHELWPVGQQINRFLDRYLKTRGAEEELERTRQAIMEFANELYQVGPHRPFRLPPRRNTAMDAVIIALSGLKEKGTEPHAPLS
;
A
#
# COMPACT_ATOMS: atom_id res chain seq x y z
N MET A 1 -76.86 13.87 -2.48
CA MET A 1 -76.00 12.73 -2.89
C MET A 1 -74.77 13.14 -3.69
N ARG A 2 -74.87 14.04 -4.68
CA ARG A 2 -73.75 14.43 -5.56
C ARG A 2 -72.53 15.04 -4.83
N ASN A 3 -72.75 15.90 -3.84
CA ASN A 3 -71.70 16.49 -2.99
C ASN A 3 -70.90 15.48 -2.15
N LEU A 4 -71.53 14.38 -1.69
CA LEU A 4 -70.86 13.38 -0.85
C LEU A 4 -69.90 12.52 -1.68
N LEU A 5 -70.30 12.18 -2.92
CA LEU A 5 -69.46 11.43 -3.85
C LEU A 5 -68.26 12.25 -4.35
N GLU A 6 -68.44 13.56 -4.55
CA GLU A 6 -67.33 14.47 -4.90
C GLU A 6 -66.36 14.65 -3.74
N ALA A 7 -66.86 14.81 -2.51
CA ALA A 7 -66.02 14.89 -1.31
C ALA A 7 -65.24 13.59 -1.06
N LEU A 8 -65.86 12.42 -1.24
CA LEU A 8 -65.17 11.12 -1.15
C LEU A 8 -64.08 10.98 -2.22
N LYS A 9 -64.37 11.34 -3.46
CA LYS A 9 -63.37 11.29 -4.54
C LYS A 9 -62.19 12.23 -4.29
N GLN A 10 -62.44 13.42 -3.74
CA GLN A 10 -61.38 14.36 -3.36
C GLN A 10 -60.53 13.83 -2.20
N ALA A 11 -61.16 13.17 -1.22
CA ALA A 11 -60.45 12.54 -0.11
C ALA A 11 -59.55 11.39 -0.59
N ASP A 12 -60.06 10.49 -1.45
CA ASP A 12 -59.26 9.39 -2.02
C ASP A 12 -58.07 9.91 -2.85
N GLN A 13 -58.27 10.98 -3.61
CA GLN A 13 -57.20 11.62 -4.37
C GLN A 13 -56.16 12.27 -3.45
N ALA A 14 -56.60 12.94 -2.39
CA ALA A 14 -55.69 13.52 -1.40
C ALA A 14 -54.87 12.45 -0.68
N GLU A 15 -55.48 11.30 -0.34
CA GLU A 15 -54.78 10.16 0.28
C GLU A 15 -53.73 9.56 -0.68
N GLN A 16 -54.09 9.38 -1.95
CA GLN A 16 -53.14 8.89 -2.96
C GLN A 16 -51.97 9.85 -3.17
N ILE A 17 -52.22 11.16 -3.21
CA ILE A 17 -51.16 12.18 -3.34
C ILE A 17 -50.27 12.14 -2.10
N ALA A 18 -50.84 12.11 -0.89
CA ALA A 18 -50.08 12.04 0.35
C ALA A 18 -49.20 10.77 0.43
N ALA A 19 -49.71 9.62 -0.01
CA ALA A 19 -48.95 8.37 -0.07
C ALA A 19 -47.78 8.45 -1.07
N LEU A 20 -47.99 9.07 -2.23
CA LEU A 20 -46.96 9.28 -3.23
C LEU A 20 -45.89 10.27 -2.75
N GLU A 21 -46.30 11.38 -2.13
CA GLU A 21 -45.39 12.37 -1.54
C GLU A 21 -44.53 11.75 -0.44
N TYR A 22 -45.13 10.93 0.42
CA TYR A 22 -44.42 10.20 1.46
C TYR A 22 -43.38 9.23 0.86
N SER A 23 -43.78 8.43 -0.13
CA SER A 23 -42.87 7.51 -0.84
C SER A 23 -41.71 8.25 -1.51
N LEU A 24 -41.98 9.38 -2.18
CA LEU A 24 -40.94 10.21 -2.79
C LEU A 24 -39.99 10.81 -1.75
N ALA A 25 -40.52 11.30 -0.63
CA ALA A 25 -39.70 11.83 0.46
C ALA A 25 -38.79 10.75 1.06
N GLU A 26 -39.30 9.54 1.26
CA GLU A 26 -38.51 8.42 1.76
C GLU A 26 -37.42 8.00 0.77
N ASN A 27 -37.75 7.87 -0.52
CA ASN A 27 -36.78 7.56 -1.55
C ASN A 27 -35.65 8.60 -1.64
N ARG A 28 -35.98 9.90 -1.52
CA ARG A 28 -34.97 10.97 -1.48
C ARG A 28 -34.05 10.84 -0.28
N ARG A 29 -34.59 10.59 0.91
CA ARG A 29 -33.78 10.37 2.12
C ARG A 29 -32.83 9.19 1.95
N GLN A 30 -33.31 8.07 1.42
CA GLN A 30 -32.46 6.90 1.18
C GLN A 30 -31.35 7.18 0.15
N ALA A 31 -31.65 7.96 -0.90
CA ALA A 31 -30.67 8.36 -1.90
C ALA A 31 -29.59 9.30 -1.30
N GLU A 32 -30.01 10.27 -0.48
CA GLU A 32 -29.10 11.18 0.21
C GLU A 32 -28.16 10.42 1.16
N LEU A 33 -28.71 9.49 1.96
CA LEU A 33 -27.93 8.64 2.86
C LEU A 33 -26.89 7.79 2.10
N ARG A 34 -27.30 7.18 0.98
CA ARG A 34 -26.35 6.46 0.11
C ARG A 34 -25.27 7.37 -0.45
N SER A 35 -25.63 8.56 -0.90
CA SER A 35 -24.66 9.52 -1.45
C SER A 35 -23.62 9.91 -0.40
N GLN A 36 -24.04 10.15 0.84
CA GLN A 36 -23.14 10.47 1.94
C GLN A 36 -22.18 9.32 2.24
N GLN A 37 -22.68 8.07 2.32
CA GLN A 37 -21.84 6.90 2.51
C GLN A 37 -20.81 6.75 1.38
N LEU A 38 -21.22 6.92 0.12
CA LEU A 38 -20.30 6.86 -1.01
C LEU A 38 -19.23 7.95 -0.92
N GLU A 39 -19.60 9.17 -0.55
CA GLU A 39 -18.66 10.28 -0.39
C GLU A 39 -17.64 10.01 0.72
N GLU A 40 -18.09 9.49 1.88
CA GLU A 40 -17.21 9.05 2.96
C GLU A 40 -16.22 7.98 2.49
N GLY A 41 -16.72 6.98 1.75
CA GLY A 41 -15.87 5.91 1.23
C GLY A 41 -14.85 6.39 0.19
N VAL A 42 -15.23 7.31 -0.70
CA VAL A 42 -14.31 7.94 -1.66
C VAL A 42 -13.26 8.76 -0.92
N ASN A 43 -13.66 9.54 0.08
CA ASN A 43 -12.73 10.33 0.88
C ASN A 43 -11.71 9.45 1.61
N ALA A 44 -12.16 8.34 2.22
CA ALA A 44 -11.26 7.37 2.87
C ALA A 44 -10.21 6.80 1.89
N VAL A 45 -10.63 6.50 0.66
CA VAL A 45 -9.72 6.07 -0.41
C VAL A 45 -8.70 7.14 -0.75
N VAL A 46 -9.15 8.37 -1.04
CA VAL A 46 -8.28 9.48 -1.44
C VAL A 46 -7.27 9.81 -0.35
N THR A 47 -7.73 9.93 0.90
CA THR A 47 -6.87 10.20 2.05
C THR A 47 -5.82 9.11 2.24
N THR A 48 -6.17 7.84 2.05
CA THR A 48 -5.21 6.74 2.14
C THR A 48 -4.11 6.88 1.09
N ILE A 49 -4.47 7.15 -0.17
CA ILE A 49 -3.50 7.32 -1.26
C ILE A 49 -2.56 8.50 -0.97
N GLN A 50 -3.10 9.61 -0.45
CA GLN A 50 -2.30 10.77 -0.04
C GLN A 50 -1.31 10.43 1.08
N ARG A 51 -1.75 9.68 2.10
CA ARG A 51 -0.88 9.24 3.21
C ARG A 51 0.26 8.34 2.73
N VAL A 52 -0.02 7.38 1.85
CA VAL A 52 1.02 6.52 1.25
C VAL A 52 1.99 7.35 0.40
N SER A 53 1.49 8.32 -0.36
CA SER A 53 2.33 9.26 -1.12
C SER A 53 3.27 10.06 -0.21
N ASN A 54 2.77 10.45 0.97
CA ASN A 54 3.54 11.14 2.02
C ASN A 54 4.45 10.22 2.86
N LYS A 55 4.79 9.03 2.34
CA LYS A 55 5.68 8.03 2.97
C LYS A 55 5.10 7.30 4.19
N GLU A 56 3.81 7.40 4.45
CA GLU A 56 3.16 6.59 5.48
C GLU A 56 2.78 5.21 4.90
N ALA A 57 3.77 4.30 4.88
CA ALA A 57 3.66 2.99 4.24
C ALA A 57 2.64 2.03 4.90
N SER A 58 2.13 2.34 6.09
CA SER A 58 1.14 1.51 6.80
C SER A 58 -0.32 1.91 6.52
N ALA A 59 -0.56 3.00 5.78
CA ALA A 59 -1.91 3.48 5.53
C ALA A 59 -2.69 2.50 4.65
N ARG A 60 -3.94 2.23 5.06
CA ARG A 60 -4.87 1.35 4.36
C ARG A 60 -6.26 1.97 4.30
N VAL A 61 -6.99 1.62 3.24
CA VAL A 61 -8.40 1.95 3.11
C VAL A 61 -9.15 1.06 4.08
N ASP A 62 -9.72 1.66 5.12
CA ASP A 62 -10.55 0.99 6.11
C ASP A 62 -12.01 1.36 5.88
N LEU A 63 -12.77 0.39 5.37
CA LEU A 63 -14.21 0.51 5.13
C LEU A 63 -14.89 -0.72 5.76
N PRO A 64 -16.10 -0.58 6.32
CA PRO A 64 -16.83 -1.73 6.82
C PRO A 64 -17.27 -2.64 5.68
N THR A 65 -17.40 -3.94 5.92
CA THR A 65 -17.80 -4.93 4.88
C THR A 65 -19.20 -4.66 4.30
N SER A 66 -20.05 -3.98 5.06
CA SER A 66 -21.36 -3.52 4.61
C SER A 66 -21.30 -2.32 3.66
N HIS A 67 -20.15 -1.66 3.54
CA HIS A 67 -19.99 -0.49 2.67
C HIS A 67 -19.95 -0.88 1.20
N GLU A 68 -20.66 -0.16 0.35
CA GLU A 68 -20.73 -0.45 -1.09
C GLU A 68 -19.34 -0.43 -1.76
N LEU A 69 -18.48 0.49 -1.34
CA LEU A 69 -17.09 0.60 -1.82
C LEU A 69 -16.09 -0.37 -1.13
N TRP A 70 -16.53 -1.25 -0.24
CA TRP A 70 -15.64 -2.20 0.43
C TRP A 70 -14.79 -3.05 -0.55
N PRO A 71 -15.36 -3.63 -1.63
CA PRO A 71 -14.57 -4.38 -2.60
C PRO A 71 -13.51 -3.53 -3.28
N VAL A 72 -13.80 -2.26 -3.55
CA VAL A 72 -12.85 -1.31 -4.16
C VAL A 72 -11.72 -1.01 -3.18
N GLY A 73 -12.03 -0.74 -1.91
CA GLY A 73 -11.03 -0.54 -0.86
C GLY A 73 -10.08 -1.73 -0.72
N GLN A 74 -10.61 -2.96 -0.80
CA GLN A 74 -9.79 -4.18 -0.78
C GLN A 74 -8.83 -4.28 -1.97
N GLN A 75 -9.29 -3.95 -3.19
CA GLN A 75 -8.41 -3.95 -4.37
C GLN A 75 -7.31 -2.89 -4.26
N ILE A 76 -7.65 -1.72 -3.71
CA ILE A 76 -6.68 -0.66 -3.46
C ILE A 76 -5.63 -1.11 -2.45
N ASN A 77 -6.02 -1.72 -1.32
CA ASN A 77 -5.07 -2.24 -0.35
C ASN A 77 -4.12 -3.26 -0.96
N ARG A 78 -4.62 -4.18 -1.80
CA ARG A 78 -3.75 -5.13 -2.55
C ARG A 78 -2.80 -4.43 -3.51
N PHE A 79 -3.25 -3.37 -4.17
CA PHE A 79 -2.40 -2.55 -5.02
C PHE A 79 -1.30 -1.85 -4.20
N LEU A 80 -1.65 -1.26 -3.06
CA LEU A 80 -0.71 -0.60 -2.16
C LEU A 80 0.34 -1.59 -1.62
N ASP A 81 -0.07 -2.78 -1.18
CA ASP A 81 0.85 -3.82 -0.72
C ASP A 81 1.86 -4.20 -1.82
N ARG A 82 1.38 -4.35 -3.08
CA ARG A 82 2.27 -4.62 -4.22
C ARG A 82 3.20 -3.46 -4.53
N TYR A 83 2.68 -2.23 -4.53
CA TYR A 83 3.45 -1.02 -4.77
C TYR A 83 4.58 -0.86 -3.75
N LEU A 84 4.27 -0.99 -2.45
CA LEU A 84 5.24 -0.89 -1.38
C LEU A 84 6.30 -2.00 -1.46
N LYS A 85 5.89 -3.22 -1.81
CA LYS A 85 6.83 -4.33 -2.03
C LYS A 85 7.79 -4.04 -3.18
N THR A 86 7.29 -3.57 -4.32
CA THR A 86 8.13 -3.22 -5.48
C THR A 86 9.09 -2.10 -5.13
N ARG A 87 8.61 -1.04 -4.48
CA ARG A 87 9.45 0.07 -4.03
C ARG A 87 10.55 -0.40 -3.07
N GLY A 88 10.23 -1.27 -2.11
CA GLY A 88 11.23 -1.85 -1.20
C GLY A 88 12.30 -2.66 -1.94
N ALA A 89 11.90 -3.41 -2.98
CA ALA A 89 12.83 -4.16 -3.81
C ALA A 89 13.74 -3.24 -4.65
N GLU A 90 13.20 -2.13 -5.17
CA GLU A 90 14.00 -1.10 -5.87
C GLU A 90 15.03 -0.45 -4.93
N GLU A 91 14.62 -0.09 -3.70
CA GLU A 91 15.51 0.46 -2.68
C GLU A 91 16.59 -0.55 -2.25
N GLU A 92 16.29 -1.84 -2.20
CA GLU A 92 17.27 -2.91 -1.95
C GLU A 92 18.24 -3.10 -3.12
N LEU A 93 17.74 -3.07 -4.35
CA LEU A 93 18.56 -3.19 -5.56
C LEU A 93 19.56 -2.04 -5.66
N GLU A 94 19.11 -0.81 -5.41
CA GLU A 94 19.97 0.38 -5.45
C GLU A 94 21.05 0.32 -4.36
N ARG A 95 20.68 -0.07 -3.13
CA ARG A 95 21.67 -0.30 -2.05
C ARG A 95 22.70 -1.37 -2.43
N THR A 96 22.25 -2.45 -3.07
CA THR A 96 23.14 -3.54 -3.52
C THR A 96 24.08 -3.06 -4.62
N ARG A 97 23.58 -2.29 -5.59
CA ARG A 97 24.38 -1.69 -6.66
C ARG A 97 25.48 -0.78 -6.11
N GLN A 98 25.16 0.06 -5.13
CA GLN A 98 26.13 0.93 -4.46
C GLN A 98 27.20 0.10 -3.72
N ALA A 99 26.80 -0.95 -3.00
CA ALA A 99 27.74 -1.83 -2.31
C ALA A 99 28.71 -2.54 -3.29
N ILE A 100 28.21 -2.99 -4.44
CA ILE A 100 29.04 -3.59 -5.50
C ILE A 100 30.03 -2.57 -6.06
N MET A 101 29.58 -1.35 -6.37
CA MET A 101 30.45 -0.31 -6.91
C MET A 101 31.58 0.08 -5.96
N GLU A 102 31.27 0.22 -4.67
CA GLU A 102 32.28 0.50 -3.65
C GLU A 102 33.27 -0.65 -3.50
N PHE A 103 32.78 -1.89 -3.50
CA PHE A 103 33.63 -3.07 -3.46
C PHE A 103 34.56 -3.15 -4.67
N ALA A 104 34.04 -2.91 -5.89
CA ALA A 104 34.84 -2.87 -7.10
C ALA A 104 35.89 -1.76 -7.05
N ASN A 105 35.53 -0.56 -6.56
CA ASN A 105 36.47 0.54 -6.39
C ASN A 105 37.58 0.19 -5.37
N GLU A 106 37.24 -0.47 -4.26
CA GLU A 106 38.26 -0.94 -3.32
C GLU A 106 39.22 -1.95 -3.95
N LEU A 107 38.73 -2.86 -4.81
CA LEU A 107 39.58 -3.77 -5.57
C LEU A 107 40.50 -3.04 -6.56
N TYR A 108 40.01 -2.04 -7.28
CA TYR A 108 40.82 -1.27 -8.23
C TYR A 108 41.94 -0.47 -7.55
N GLN A 109 41.71 -0.02 -6.33
CA GLN A 109 42.69 0.75 -5.56
C GLN A 109 43.69 -0.12 -4.80
N VAL A 110 43.61 -1.46 -4.90
CA VAL A 110 44.61 -2.35 -4.33
C VAL A 110 45.92 -2.17 -5.09
N GLY A 111 46.97 -1.86 -4.34
CA GLY A 111 48.31 -1.70 -4.88
C GLY A 111 49.37 -2.08 -3.84
N PRO A 112 50.66 -2.03 -4.20
CA PRO A 112 51.75 -2.47 -3.33
C PRO A 112 51.82 -1.75 -1.97
N HIS A 113 51.19 -0.57 -1.83
CA HIS A 113 51.14 0.21 -0.58
C HIS A 113 49.74 0.43 -0.02
N ARG A 114 48.68 -0.09 -0.67
CA ARG A 114 47.29 0.01 -0.20
C ARG A 114 46.69 -1.39 -0.13
N PRO A 115 46.72 -2.06 1.03
CA PRO A 115 46.15 -3.39 1.16
C PRO A 115 44.64 -3.34 0.98
N PHE A 116 44.08 -4.40 0.40
CA PHE A 116 42.64 -4.56 0.25
C PHE A 116 41.93 -4.49 1.60
N ARG A 117 40.88 -3.66 1.68
CA ARG A 117 39.99 -3.56 2.84
C ARG A 117 38.59 -4.00 2.43
N LEU A 118 38.02 -4.89 3.21
CA LEU A 118 36.63 -5.30 3.02
C LEU A 118 35.71 -4.12 3.34
N PRO A 119 34.78 -3.76 2.45
CA PRO A 119 33.78 -2.74 2.73
C PRO A 119 32.89 -3.12 3.93
N PRO A 120 32.30 -2.14 4.64
CA PRO A 120 31.38 -2.41 5.73
C PRO A 120 30.11 -3.09 5.21
N ARG A 121 29.49 -3.92 6.06
CA ARG A 121 28.21 -4.58 5.75
C ARG A 121 27.10 -3.54 5.59
N ARG A 122 26.25 -3.73 4.58
CA ARG A 122 25.16 -2.79 4.24
C ARG A 122 23.76 -3.39 4.33
N ASN A 123 23.64 -4.59 4.90
CA ASN A 123 22.41 -5.38 4.92
C ASN A 123 21.87 -5.58 3.49
N THR A 124 22.75 -5.99 2.59
CA THR A 124 22.42 -6.29 1.19
C THR A 124 22.88 -7.70 0.84
N ALA A 125 22.44 -8.23 -0.30
CA ALA A 125 22.91 -9.53 -0.81
C ALA A 125 24.45 -9.60 -0.95
N MET A 126 25.13 -8.45 -1.10
CA MET A 126 26.60 -8.37 -1.17
C MET A 126 27.28 -8.79 0.14
N ASP A 127 26.60 -8.72 1.29
CA ASP A 127 27.17 -9.11 2.58
C ASP A 127 27.53 -10.60 2.61
N ALA A 128 26.77 -11.45 1.90
CA ALA A 128 27.09 -12.88 1.77
C ALA A 128 28.44 -13.09 1.07
N VAL A 129 28.73 -12.28 0.05
CA VAL A 129 30.01 -12.29 -0.67
C VAL A 129 31.14 -11.82 0.23
N ILE A 130 30.94 -10.73 0.97
CA ILE A 130 31.92 -10.19 1.93
C ILE A 130 32.26 -11.22 3.01
N ILE A 131 31.25 -11.94 3.54
CA ILE A 131 31.43 -13.01 4.53
C ILE A 131 32.26 -14.16 3.94
N ALA A 132 31.90 -14.62 2.73
CA ALA A 132 32.62 -15.71 2.08
C ALA A 132 34.09 -15.35 1.82
N LEU A 133 34.38 -14.12 1.38
CA LEU A 133 35.74 -13.63 1.15
C LEU A 133 36.54 -13.51 2.45
N SER A 134 35.89 -13.10 3.55
CA SER A 134 36.53 -13.03 4.86
C SER A 134 37.01 -14.41 5.32
N GLY A 135 36.18 -15.45 5.15
CA GLY A 135 36.55 -16.82 5.50
C GLY A 135 37.66 -17.43 4.63
N LEU A 136 37.76 -17.01 3.36
CA LEU A 136 38.87 -17.43 2.48
C LEU A 136 40.21 -16.82 2.90
N LYS A 137 40.21 -15.57 3.35
CA LYS A 137 41.42 -14.91 3.87
C LYS A 137 41.96 -15.65 5.11
N GLU A 138 41.08 -16.08 6.01
CA GLU A 138 41.47 -16.84 7.21
C GLU A 138 42.06 -18.22 6.86
N LYS A 139 41.44 -18.97 5.93
CA LYS A 139 41.95 -20.27 5.48
C LYS A 139 43.30 -20.20 4.73
N GLY A 140 43.59 -19.10 4.04
CA GLY A 140 44.88 -18.91 3.37
C GLY A 140 46.06 -18.61 4.31
N THR A 141 45.83 -18.47 5.61
CA THR A 141 46.85 -18.08 6.61
C THR A 141 47.29 -19.25 7.51
N GLU A 142 46.80 -20.47 7.28
CA GLU A 142 47.33 -21.66 7.98
C GLU A 142 48.73 -22.02 7.40
N PRO A 143 49.81 -21.96 8.20
CA PRO A 143 51.13 -22.38 7.73
C PRO A 143 51.12 -23.90 7.58
N HIS A 144 51.38 -24.38 6.37
CA HIS A 144 51.71 -25.79 6.14
C HIS A 144 52.88 -26.18 7.04
N ALA A 145 52.60 -26.96 8.08
CA ALA A 145 53.61 -27.61 8.89
C ALA A 145 54.44 -28.54 7.99
N PRO A 146 55.78 -28.52 8.07
CA PRO A 146 56.59 -29.45 7.30
C PRO A 146 56.36 -30.87 7.83
N LEU A 147 55.98 -31.77 6.93
CA LEU A 147 55.92 -33.21 7.17
C LEU A 147 57.31 -33.68 7.61
N SER A 148 57.37 -34.24 8.83
CA SER A 148 58.52 -34.99 9.35
C SER A 148 58.52 -36.41 8.85
#